data_AF-B2JTI9-F1
#
_entry.id   AF-B2JTI9-F1
#
_cell.length_a   1.000
_cell.length_b   1.000
_cell.length_c   1.000
_cell.angle_alpha   90.00
_cell.angle_beta   90.00
_cell.angle_gamma   90.00
#
_symmetry.space_group_name_H-M   'P 1'
#
loop_
_entity.id
_entity.type
_entity.pdbx_description
1 polymer ?
#
loop_
_entity_poly.entity_id
_entity_poly.type
_entity_poly.pdbx_seq_one_letter_code
_entity_poly.pdbx_strand_id
1 'polypeptide(L)'
;MQQSATIGQSFLVSQNGSISTVRHWVGILNSPNGWQESKVYSQDYVRQELVYGGRTGNTIDVSYREFRGGYAAPAFYQSVKYDLGASSRIRFQNFSIDVLQADNQTIVYKIVSDR
;
A
#
# COMPACT_ATOMS: atom_id res chain seq x y z
N MET A 1 -15.13 -10.16 -3.67
CA MET A 1 -14.93 -10.06 -5.14
C MET A 1 -13.50 -10.48 -5.44
N GLN A 2 -13.26 -11.13 -6.57
CA GLN A 2 -11.89 -11.46 -7.01
C GLN A 2 -11.26 -10.21 -7.62
N GLN A 3 -9.96 -10.02 -7.38
CA GLN A 3 -9.19 -8.87 -7.85
C GLN A 3 -7.85 -9.37 -8.39
N SER A 4 -7.19 -8.56 -9.22
CA SER A 4 -5.86 -8.84 -9.72
C SER A 4 -4.94 -7.64 -9.55
N ALA A 5 -3.65 -7.92 -9.43
CA ALA A 5 -2.60 -6.90 -9.41
C ALA A 5 -1.37 -7.42 -10.15
N THR A 6 -0.60 -6.49 -10.72
CA THR A 6 0.68 -6.79 -11.37
C THR A 6 1.84 -6.67 -10.38
N ILE A 7 2.98 -7.26 -10.71
CA ILE A 7 4.20 -7.15 -9.93
C ILE A 7 4.58 -5.67 -9.69
N GLY A 8 4.96 -5.36 -8.47
CA GLY A 8 5.32 -4.01 -8.03
C GLY A 8 4.12 -3.09 -7.74
N GLN A 9 2.88 -3.49 -8.07
CA GLN A 9 1.68 -2.77 -7.71
C GLN A 9 1.12 -3.23 -6.35
N SER A 10 0.51 -2.29 -5.64
CA SER A 10 -0.19 -2.58 -4.39
C SER A 10 -1.47 -3.36 -4.70
N PHE A 11 -1.53 -4.62 -4.25
CA PHE A 11 -2.72 -5.46 -4.38
C PHE A 11 -3.65 -5.29 -3.16
N LEU A 12 -3.20 -4.65 -2.10
CA LEU A 12 -4.08 -4.22 -1.03
C LEU A 12 -3.65 -2.85 -0.56
N VAL A 13 -4.62 -1.95 -0.38
CA VAL A 13 -4.43 -0.64 0.22
C VAL A 13 -5.49 -0.43 1.29
N SER A 14 -5.06 -0.16 2.52
CA SER A 14 -5.92 0.30 3.61
C SER A 14 -5.51 1.70 4.01
N GLN A 15 -6.48 2.59 4.22
CA GLN A 15 -6.21 3.97 4.61
C GLN A 15 -7.17 4.40 5.73
N ASN A 16 -6.62 5.02 6.77
CA ASN A 16 -7.35 5.72 7.81
C ASN A 16 -6.92 7.21 7.85
N GLY A 17 -7.75 8.05 8.47
CA GLY A 17 -7.53 9.49 8.61
C GLY A 17 -7.90 10.29 7.36
N SER A 18 -7.71 11.60 7.44
CA SER A 18 -8.06 12.55 6.37
C SER A 18 -6.84 13.26 5.80
N ILE A 19 -6.97 13.66 4.53
CA ILE A 19 -6.01 14.50 3.83
C ILE A 19 -6.72 15.78 3.46
N SER A 20 -6.18 16.91 3.91
CA SER A 20 -6.70 18.24 3.61
C SER A 20 -5.70 19.01 2.76
N THR A 21 -6.19 19.71 1.75
CA THR A 21 -5.36 20.65 0.98
C THR A 21 -5.48 22.01 1.62
N VAL A 22 -4.35 22.55 2.10
CA VAL A 22 -4.28 23.91 2.65
C VAL A 22 -3.55 24.81 1.66
N ARG A 23 -4.10 26.01 1.46
CA ARG A 23 -3.47 27.06 0.67
C ARG A 23 -2.83 28.06 1.62
N HIS A 24 -1.53 28.31 1.48
CA HIS A 24 -0.79 29.25 2.33
C HIS A 24 0.11 30.16 1.49
N TRP A 25 0.38 31.36 2.00
CA TRP A 25 1.20 32.35 1.32
C TRP A 25 2.68 32.01 1.48
N VAL A 26 3.41 32.01 0.36
CA VAL A 26 4.86 31.73 0.29
C VAL A 26 5.65 32.89 -0.33
N GLY A 27 4.98 33.96 -0.78
CA GLY A 27 5.59 35.12 -1.41
C GLY A 27 5.86 34.94 -2.90
N ILE A 28 5.96 36.07 -3.62
CA ILE A 28 6.09 36.09 -5.09
C ILE A 28 7.40 35.47 -5.58
N LEU A 29 8.43 35.44 -4.74
CA LEU A 29 9.71 34.79 -5.07
C LEU A 29 9.57 33.25 -5.16
N ASN A 30 8.69 32.65 -4.37
CA ASN A 30 8.52 31.19 -4.29
C ASN A 30 7.30 30.69 -5.11
N SER A 31 6.39 31.57 -5.52
CA SER A 31 5.23 31.24 -6.36
C SER A 31 4.79 32.45 -7.19
N PRO A 32 4.45 32.30 -8.49
CA PRO A 32 4.01 33.41 -9.35
C PRO A 32 2.81 34.20 -8.81
N ASN A 33 1.89 33.54 -8.10
CA ASN A 33 0.75 34.19 -7.45
C ASN A 33 0.93 34.35 -5.93
N GLY A 34 2.10 33.99 -5.41
CA GLY A 34 2.49 34.04 -4.00
C GLY A 34 1.83 33.00 -3.10
N TRP A 35 0.97 32.12 -3.63
CA TRP A 35 0.33 31.06 -2.88
C TRP A 35 0.86 29.69 -3.27
N GLN A 36 0.90 28.79 -2.30
CA GLN A 36 1.21 27.38 -2.50
C GLN A 36 0.15 26.51 -1.83
N GLU A 37 -0.15 25.38 -2.45
CA GLU A 37 -0.98 24.34 -1.87
C GLU A 37 -0.10 23.26 -1.23
N SER A 38 -0.54 22.73 -0.10
CA SER A 38 0.13 21.62 0.58
C SER A 38 -0.88 20.67 1.16
N LYS A 39 -0.51 19.38 1.19
CA LYS A 39 -1.31 18.34 1.82
C LYS A 39 -0.97 18.27 3.30
N VAL A 40 -2.00 18.38 4.14
CA VAL A 40 -1.92 18.18 5.58
C VAL A 40 -2.66 16.89 5.92
N TYR A 41 -1.98 16.00 6.63
CA TYR A 41 -2.49 14.71 7.04
C TYR A 41 -2.99 14.80 8.49
N SER A 42 -4.13 14.17 8.80
CA SER A 42 -4.59 14.07 10.18
C SER A 42 -3.64 13.24 11.05
N GLN A 43 -3.68 13.42 12.37
CA GLN A 43 -2.79 12.69 13.28
C GLN A 43 -3.00 11.17 13.26
N ASP A 44 -4.22 10.73 12.95
CA ASP A 44 -4.60 9.33 12.80
C ASP A 44 -4.41 8.80 11.37
N TYR A 45 -3.80 9.59 10.48
CA TYR A 45 -3.54 9.17 9.11
C TYR A 45 -2.57 7.99 9.10
N VAL A 46 -3.03 6.88 8.54
CA VAL A 46 -2.18 5.72 8.25
C VAL A 46 -2.61 5.14 6.91
N ARG A 47 -1.63 4.88 6.05
CA ARG A 47 -1.84 4.16 4.79
C ARG A 47 -0.95 2.94 4.76
N GLN A 48 -1.56 1.77 4.59
CA GLN A 48 -0.93 0.47 4.57
C GLN A 48 -1.08 -0.14 3.19
N GLU A 49 0.02 -0.64 2.63
CA GLU A 49 0.03 -1.24 1.30
C GLU A 49 0.71 -2.61 1.33
N LEU A 50 0.09 -3.61 0.70
CA LEU A 50 0.75 -4.87 0.35
C LEU A 50 1.02 -4.89 -1.14
N VAL A 51 2.28 -5.10 -1.50
CA VAL A 51 2.79 -5.08 -2.86
C VAL A 51 3.24 -6.48 -3.25
N TYR A 52 2.81 -6.93 -4.42
CA TYR A 52 3.19 -8.22 -4.94
C TYR A 52 4.60 -8.17 -5.55
N GLY A 53 5.50 -9.04 -5.06
CA GLY A 53 6.90 -9.12 -5.47
C GLY A 53 7.20 -10.22 -6.49
N GLY A 54 6.19 -10.99 -6.91
CA GLY A 54 6.36 -12.14 -7.79
C GLY A 54 6.38 -13.47 -7.04
N ARG A 55 6.64 -14.55 -7.79
CA ARG A 55 6.65 -15.93 -7.30
C ARG A 55 7.98 -16.61 -7.65
N THR A 56 8.42 -17.53 -6.79
CA THR A 56 9.52 -18.45 -7.07
C THR A 56 9.14 -19.82 -6.53
N GLY A 57 8.96 -20.81 -7.41
CA GLY A 57 8.43 -22.12 -7.02
C GLY A 57 7.00 -21.99 -6.47
N ASN A 58 6.78 -22.37 -5.22
CA ASN A 58 5.50 -22.14 -4.52
C ASN A 58 5.49 -20.88 -3.65
N THR A 59 6.62 -20.20 -3.52
CA THR A 59 6.76 -19.07 -2.62
C THR A 59 6.44 -17.77 -3.34
N ILE A 60 5.56 -16.95 -2.77
CA ILE A 60 5.37 -15.57 -3.21
C ILE A 60 6.10 -14.59 -2.30
N ASP A 61 6.63 -13.54 -2.90
CA ASP A 61 7.21 -12.40 -2.20
C ASP A 61 6.14 -11.30 -2.05
N VAL A 62 5.96 -10.80 -0.82
CA VAL A 62 5.01 -9.72 -0.52
C VAL A 62 5.73 -8.65 0.29
N SER A 63 5.65 -7.41 -0.19
CA SER A 63 6.25 -6.25 0.45
C SER A 63 5.18 -5.39 1.10
N TYR A 64 5.33 -5.14 2.40
CA TYR A 64 4.50 -4.23 3.18
C TYR A 64 5.10 -2.82 3.22
N ARG A 65 4.25 -1.79 3.10
CA ARG A 65 4.63 -0.38 3.23
C ARG A 65 3.59 0.35 4.08
N GLU A 66 4.05 1.15 5.04
CA GLU A 66 3.18 1.97 5.90
C GLU A 66 3.61 3.43 5.94
N PHE A 67 2.65 4.35 5.77
CA PHE A 67 2.85 5.79 5.76
C PHE A 67 2.01 6.46 6.86
N ARG A 68 2.64 7.20 7.78
CA ARG A 68 1.98 7.93 8.89
C ARG A 68 2.01 9.46 8.77
N GLY A 69 2.38 9.97 7.61
CA GLY A 69 2.46 11.42 7.33
C GLY A 69 2.42 11.72 5.84
N GLY A 70 1.76 10.84 5.07
CA GLY A 70 1.81 10.85 3.62
C GLY A 70 3.10 10.30 3.03
N TYR A 71 3.24 10.46 1.71
CA TYR A 71 4.36 9.96 0.93
C TYR A 71 5.66 10.77 1.08
N ALA A 72 5.57 11.98 1.64
CA ALA A 72 6.75 12.80 1.92
C ALA A 72 7.53 12.32 3.15
N ALA A 73 6.89 11.53 4.03
CA ALA A 73 7.54 10.91 5.17
C ALA A 73 8.17 9.56 4.78
N PRO A 74 9.27 9.14 5.43
CA PRO A 74 9.79 7.78 5.28
C PRO A 74 8.70 6.74 5.59
N ALA A 75 8.58 5.73 4.72
CA ALA A 75 7.68 4.62 4.94
C ALA A 75 8.34 3.56 5.84
N PHE A 76 7.56 2.95 6.73
CA PHE A 76 7.96 1.67 7.31
C PHE A 76 7.81 0.57 6.26
N TYR A 77 8.79 -0.33 6.17
CA TYR A 77 8.83 -1.40 5.17
C TYR A 77 9.14 -2.75 5.81
N GLN A 78 8.46 -3.79 5.34
CA GLN A 78 8.78 -5.18 5.68
C GLN A 78 8.58 -6.08 4.46
N SER A 79 9.50 -7.01 4.21
CA SER A 79 9.33 -8.07 3.21
C SER A 79 8.98 -9.38 3.89
N VAL A 80 8.01 -10.10 3.35
CA VAL A 80 7.57 -11.40 3.84
C VAL A 80 7.36 -12.37 2.67
N LYS A 81 7.66 -13.64 2.91
CA LYS A 81 7.50 -14.72 1.95
C LYS A 81 6.44 -15.70 2.42
N TYR A 82 5.59 -16.17 1.51
CA TYR A 82 4.55 -17.16 1.81
C TYR A 82 4.65 -18.35 0.86
N ASP A 83 4.65 -19.56 1.40
CA ASP A 83 4.59 -20.79 0.61
C ASP A 83 3.13 -21.18 0.31
N LEU A 84 2.73 -20.99 -0.95
CA LEU A 84 1.40 -21.34 -1.44
C LEU A 84 1.16 -22.84 -1.59
N GLY A 85 2.20 -23.67 -1.50
CA GLY A 85 2.08 -25.12 -1.44
C GLY A 85 1.57 -25.60 -0.07
N ALA A 86 1.86 -24.85 1.00
CA ALA A 86 1.36 -25.13 2.34
C ALA A 86 -0.04 -24.56 2.58
N SER A 87 -0.32 -23.36 2.06
CA SER A 87 -1.63 -22.70 2.18
C SER A 87 -1.83 -21.66 1.08
N SER A 88 -2.99 -21.67 0.42
CA SER A 88 -3.40 -20.61 -0.51
C SER A 88 -3.89 -19.35 0.21
N ARG A 89 -4.20 -19.43 1.50
CA ARG A 89 -4.55 -18.28 2.35
C ARG A 89 -3.29 -17.73 3.01
N ILE A 90 -3.04 -16.45 2.80
CA ILE A 90 -1.98 -15.69 3.48
C ILE A 90 -2.58 -14.73 4.49
N ARG A 91 -1.87 -14.51 5.60
CA ARG A 91 -2.24 -13.54 6.62
C ARG A 91 -1.05 -12.66 6.95
N PHE A 92 -1.24 -11.35 6.83
CA PHE A 92 -0.28 -10.35 7.27
C PHE A 92 -0.97 -9.34 8.18
N GLN A 93 -0.58 -9.30 9.46
CA GLN A 93 -1.26 -8.49 10.48
C GLN A 93 -2.79 -8.76 10.49
N ASN A 94 -3.59 -7.73 10.23
CA ASN A 94 -5.05 -7.76 10.12
C ASN A 94 -5.55 -8.15 8.71
N PHE A 95 -4.68 -8.25 7.71
CA PHE A 95 -5.06 -8.64 6.35
C PHE A 95 -5.06 -10.15 6.19
N SER A 96 -6.20 -10.70 5.76
CA SER A 96 -6.32 -12.10 5.34
C SER A 96 -6.73 -12.14 3.87
N ILE A 97 -5.94 -12.83 3.05
CA ILE A 97 -6.11 -12.88 1.60
C ILE A 97 -6.07 -14.32 1.11
N ASP A 98 -7.02 -14.70 0.28
CA ASP A 98 -6.98 -15.93 -0.49
C ASP A 98 -6.29 -15.68 -1.82
N VAL A 99 -5.16 -16.34 -2.05
CA VAL A 99 -4.46 -16.32 -3.32
C VAL A 99 -5.08 -17.39 -4.22
N LEU A 100 -5.63 -16.95 -5.35
CA LEU A 100 -6.29 -17.82 -6.33
C LEU A 100 -5.32 -18.24 -7.43
N GLN A 101 -4.50 -17.30 -7.89
CA GLN A 101 -3.43 -17.52 -8.85
C GLN A 101 -2.29 -16.54 -8.58
N ALA A 102 -1.05 -16.99 -8.77
CA ALA A 102 0.12 -16.15 -8.63
C ALA A 102 1.23 -16.66 -9.55
N ASP A 103 1.81 -15.77 -10.33
CA ASP A 103 2.95 -16.01 -11.21
C ASP A 103 3.95 -14.83 -11.14
N ASN A 104 4.94 -14.78 -12.01
CA ASN A 104 5.99 -13.76 -11.94
C ASN A 104 5.54 -12.37 -12.41
N GLN A 105 4.30 -12.24 -12.89
CA GLN A 105 3.75 -11.02 -13.46
C GLN A 105 2.51 -10.53 -12.71
N THR A 106 1.67 -11.45 -12.25
CA THR A 106 0.35 -11.15 -11.70
C THR A 106 0.01 -12.01 -10.49
N ILE A 107 -0.87 -11.46 -9.65
CA ILE A 107 -1.57 -12.16 -8.59
C ILE A 107 -3.07 -11.95 -8.76
N VAL A 108 -3.84 -13.02 -8.64
CA VAL A 108 -5.30 -13.02 -8.54
C VAL A 108 -5.67 -13.46 -7.14
N TYR A 109 -6.48 -12.66 -6.45
CA TYR A 109 -6.73 -12.86 -5.03
C TYR A 109 -8.14 -12.42 -4.64
N LYS A 110 -8.54 -12.82 -3.43
CA LYS A 110 -9.75 -12.37 -2.76
C LYS A 110 -9.39 -11.93 -1.34
N ILE A 111 -9.75 -10.70 -1.01
CA ILE A 111 -9.64 -10.19 0.36
C ILE A 111 -10.71 -10.88 1.22
N VAL A 112 -10.28 -11.51 2.31
CA VAL A 112 -11.13 -12.18 3.30
C VAL A 112 -11.46 -11.25 4.45
N SER A 113 -10.45 -10.51 4.94
CA SER A 113 -10.59 -9.49 5.99
C SER A 113 -9.46 -8.47 5.85
N ASP A 114 -9.77 -7.20 6.07
CA ASP A 114 -8.86 -6.05 6.00
C ASP A 114 -9.00 -5.07 7.19
N ARG A 115 -9.73 -5.48 8.23
CA ARG A 115 -10.00 -4.74 9.45
C ARG A 115 -10.08 -5.70 10.63
#